data_AF-A0A968PAE1-F1
#
_entry.id   AF-A0A968PAE1-F1
#
_cell.length_a   1.000
_cell.length_b   1.000
_cell.length_c   1.000
_cell.angle_alpha   90.00
_cell.angle_beta   90.00
_cell.angle_gamma   90.00
#
_symmetry.space_group_name_H-M   'P 1'
#
loop_
_entity.id
_entity.type
_entity.pdbx_description
1 polymer ?
#
loop_
_entity_poly.entity_id
_entity_poly.type
_entity_poly.pdbx_seq_one_letter_code
_entity_poly.pdbx_strand_id
1 'polypeptide(L)'
;MLQTENEAETARRRTLTAVGDALDGLRGRGEWADSTRRRPLLKALRALTRGRLPKLTGVPSVDAALAGLIAARDRLGRHLDELAELYGAARIATSQELERIVCSARFREAVSWQNRQAVENGLAQLLGQGATARRNSHRRQHEEVAAKYLQRYCVKNDTIGFFGPVGWARLVAEGDPVQVRPGPRLCESHGVYFESWCIDALASKLALVSELRPWLAPRLRVGSRLEGRTLFPPLGQAIELSEAHARLLAACDGTRTAKSIAIALILDPSLGLDDESQVYALLESFCARRWVLWGLDGPQELHPEQTLRKKLEAIPQAELRQRALAPLEELEAARDRVAHAAGDAPALDGVAVAAGAVAIGGIALAMV
;
A
#
# COMPACT_ATOMS: atom_id res chain seq x y z
N MET A 1 26.59 -0.42 -30.14
CA MET A 1 27.24 -1.15 -29.05
C MET A 1 27.32 -2.66 -29.33
N LEU A 2 26.21 -3.40 -29.38
CA LEU A 2 26.25 -4.85 -29.71
C LEU A 2 26.95 -5.17 -31.05
N GLN A 3 26.69 -4.35 -32.07
CA GLN A 3 27.33 -4.48 -33.38
C GLN A 3 28.85 -4.26 -33.31
N THR A 4 29.31 -3.26 -32.56
CA THR A 4 30.75 -2.92 -32.43
C THR A 4 31.51 -3.90 -31.53
N GLU A 5 30.85 -4.51 -30.54
CA GLU A 5 31.39 -5.64 -29.78
C GLU A 5 31.59 -6.86 -30.69
N ASN A 6 30.58 -7.18 -31.51
CA ASN A 6 30.65 -8.26 -32.48
C ASN A 6 31.74 -8.02 -33.53
N GLU A 7 31.93 -6.78 -34.00
CA GLU A 7 33.03 -6.41 -34.89
C GLU A 7 34.41 -6.61 -34.25
N ALA A 8 34.58 -6.21 -32.99
CA ALA A 8 35.85 -6.37 -32.27
C ALA A 8 36.19 -7.86 -32.03
N GLU A 9 35.19 -8.68 -31.68
CA GLU A 9 35.36 -10.12 -31.52
C GLU A 9 35.60 -10.82 -32.88
N THR A 10 34.93 -10.39 -33.94
CA THR A 10 35.17 -10.88 -35.31
C THR A 10 36.59 -10.52 -35.77
N ALA A 11 37.04 -9.30 -35.52
CA ALA A 11 38.41 -8.87 -35.84
C ALA A 11 39.44 -9.68 -35.05
N ARG A 12 39.18 -9.97 -33.76
CA ARG A 12 40.05 -10.80 -32.93
C ARG A 12 40.14 -12.23 -33.47
N ARG A 13 39.03 -12.84 -33.88
CA ARG A 13 39.01 -14.16 -34.52
C ARG A 13 39.80 -14.16 -35.82
N ARG A 14 39.63 -13.14 -36.67
CA ARG A 14 40.42 -12.97 -37.90
C ARG A 14 41.92 -12.86 -37.62
N THR A 15 42.32 -12.10 -36.60
CA THR A 15 43.74 -12.03 -36.19
C THR A 15 44.26 -13.37 -35.66
N LEU A 16 43.45 -14.11 -34.87
CA LEU A 16 43.80 -15.45 -34.40
C LEU A 16 44.01 -16.43 -35.57
N THR A 17 43.12 -16.42 -36.56
CA THR A 17 43.26 -17.21 -37.79
C THR A 17 44.53 -16.83 -38.54
N ALA A 18 44.78 -15.54 -38.77
CA ALA A 18 46.00 -15.08 -39.46
C ALA A 18 47.29 -15.51 -38.74
N VAL A 19 47.30 -15.49 -37.39
CA VAL A 19 48.44 -15.98 -36.59
C VAL A 19 48.60 -17.50 -36.73
N GLY A 20 47.49 -18.26 -36.75
CA GLY A 20 47.50 -19.70 -37.00
C GLY A 20 48.08 -20.04 -38.37
N ASP A 21 47.56 -19.42 -39.43
CA ASP A 21 48.01 -19.60 -40.80
C ASP A 21 49.50 -19.24 -40.98
N ALA A 22 49.96 -18.17 -40.31
CA ALA A 22 51.38 -17.80 -40.32
C ALA A 22 52.27 -18.83 -39.62
N LEU A 23 51.82 -19.42 -38.51
CA LEU A 23 52.54 -20.48 -37.80
C LEU A 23 52.58 -21.78 -38.60
N ASP A 24 51.48 -22.16 -39.26
CA ASP A 24 51.43 -23.34 -40.12
C ASP A 24 52.24 -23.16 -41.40
N GLY A 25 52.27 -21.95 -41.96
CA GLY A 25 53.16 -21.58 -43.06
C GLY A 25 54.65 -21.74 -42.72
N LEU A 26 55.07 -21.42 -41.48
CA LEU A 26 56.44 -21.66 -41.02
C LEU A 26 56.76 -23.16 -40.92
N ARG A 27 55.79 -23.99 -40.55
CA ARG A 27 55.96 -25.45 -40.51
C ARG A 27 56.09 -26.03 -41.92
N GLY A 28 55.22 -25.61 -42.84
CA GLY A 28 55.21 -26.10 -44.23
C GLY A 28 56.47 -25.76 -45.03
N ARG A 29 57.16 -24.66 -44.71
CA ARG A 29 58.42 -24.26 -45.35
C ARG A 29 59.69 -24.77 -44.64
N GLY A 30 59.56 -25.55 -43.57
CA GLY A 30 60.71 -26.02 -42.78
C GLY A 30 61.41 -24.92 -41.95
N GLU A 31 60.82 -23.73 -41.84
CA GLU A 31 61.39 -22.57 -41.13
C GLU A 31 61.08 -22.57 -39.62
N TRP A 32 60.53 -23.66 -39.08
CA TRP A 32 60.09 -23.73 -37.68
C TRP A 32 61.23 -23.53 -36.66
N ALA A 33 62.46 -23.87 -37.05
CA ALA A 33 63.65 -23.67 -36.23
C ALA A 33 64.04 -22.19 -36.08
N ASP A 34 63.55 -21.31 -36.97
CA ASP A 34 63.80 -19.87 -36.88
C ASP A 34 63.01 -19.25 -35.73
N SER A 35 63.69 -19.16 -34.59
CA SER A 35 63.12 -18.58 -33.38
C SER A 35 62.78 -17.10 -33.52
N THR A 36 63.41 -16.37 -34.45
CA THR A 36 63.16 -14.94 -34.67
C THR A 36 61.81 -14.70 -35.34
N ARG A 37 61.41 -15.58 -36.26
CA ARG A 37 60.09 -15.55 -36.92
C ARG A 37 58.98 -16.20 -36.09
N ARG A 38 59.30 -17.26 -35.34
CA ARG A 38 58.31 -18.01 -34.55
C ARG A 38 57.90 -17.33 -33.24
N ARG A 39 58.85 -16.74 -32.51
CA ARG A 39 58.58 -16.17 -31.16
C ARG A 39 57.56 -15.02 -31.18
N PRO A 40 57.59 -14.05 -32.12
CA PRO A 40 56.59 -12.99 -32.19
C PRO A 40 55.17 -13.53 -32.40
N LEU A 41 54.97 -14.50 -33.29
CA LEU A 41 53.67 -15.14 -33.55
C LEU A 41 53.12 -15.89 -32.33
N LEU A 42 53.96 -16.67 -31.63
CA LEU A 42 53.55 -17.35 -30.39
C LEU A 42 53.19 -16.37 -29.26
N LYS A 43 53.90 -15.25 -29.17
CA LYS A 43 53.56 -14.16 -28.23
C LYS A 43 52.23 -13.51 -28.62
N ALA A 44 52.00 -13.28 -29.91
CA ALA A 44 50.77 -12.70 -30.41
C ALA A 44 49.56 -13.61 -30.13
N LEU A 45 49.68 -14.91 -30.42
CA LEU A 45 48.67 -15.92 -30.10
C LEU A 45 48.29 -15.87 -28.61
N ARG A 46 49.29 -15.94 -27.71
CA ARG A 46 49.05 -15.89 -26.26
C ARG A 46 48.36 -14.60 -25.81
N ALA A 47 48.71 -13.46 -26.38
CA ALA A 47 48.06 -12.18 -26.06
C ALA A 47 46.60 -12.18 -26.51
N LEU A 48 46.31 -12.62 -27.74
CA LEU A 48 44.96 -12.67 -28.29
C LEU A 48 44.05 -13.66 -27.56
N THR A 49 44.55 -14.83 -27.15
CA THR A 49 43.80 -15.80 -26.33
C THR A 49 43.41 -15.18 -24.98
N ARG A 50 44.28 -14.33 -24.41
CA ARG A 50 44.03 -13.57 -23.16
C ARG A 50 43.26 -12.27 -23.37
N GLY A 51 42.78 -11.98 -24.58
CA GLY A 51 42.06 -10.76 -24.90
C GLY A 51 42.91 -9.47 -24.88
N ARG A 52 44.24 -9.57 -24.98
CA ARG A 52 45.16 -8.42 -25.03
C ARG A 52 45.59 -8.11 -26.46
N LEU A 53 45.94 -6.86 -26.73
CA LEU A 53 46.53 -6.47 -28.02
C LEU A 53 48.00 -6.94 -28.08
N PRO A 54 48.39 -7.72 -29.09
CA PRO A 54 49.78 -8.12 -29.30
C PRO A 54 50.63 -6.98 -29.89
N LYS A 55 51.96 -7.11 -29.79
CA LYS A 55 52.89 -6.25 -30.55
C LYS A 55 52.94 -6.71 -32.02
N LEU A 56 53.40 -5.82 -32.91
CA LEU A 56 53.67 -6.16 -34.32
C LEU A 56 54.59 -7.38 -34.41
N THR A 57 54.25 -8.26 -35.35
CA THR A 57 54.90 -9.55 -35.54
C THR A 57 55.94 -9.54 -36.65
N GLY A 58 55.90 -8.54 -37.55
CA GLY A 58 56.73 -8.44 -38.74
C GLY A 58 56.21 -9.28 -39.91
N VAL A 59 55.06 -9.94 -39.74
CA VAL A 59 54.39 -10.72 -40.80
C VAL A 59 53.26 -9.87 -41.38
N PRO A 60 53.30 -9.46 -42.66
CA PRO A 60 52.37 -8.49 -43.22
C PRO A 60 50.88 -8.85 -43.07
N SER A 61 50.51 -10.12 -43.26
CA SER A 61 49.12 -10.58 -43.14
C SER A 61 48.60 -10.52 -41.70
N VAL A 62 49.46 -10.86 -40.72
CA VAL A 62 49.13 -10.80 -39.30
C VAL A 62 49.06 -9.35 -38.82
N ASP A 63 49.99 -8.51 -39.26
CA ASP A 63 50.05 -7.11 -38.88
C ASP A 63 48.89 -6.30 -39.49
N ALA A 64 48.44 -6.64 -40.71
CA ALA A 64 47.21 -6.09 -41.30
C ALA A 64 45.94 -6.52 -40.53
N ALA A 65 45.84 -7.80 -40.15
CA ALA A 65 44.73 -8.29 -39.33
C ALA A 65 44.74 -7.67 -37.92
N LEU A 66 45.92 -7.41 -37.36
CA LEU A 66 46.10 -6.72 -36.09
C LEU A 66 45.69 -5.25 -36.18
N ALA A 67 46.03 -4.54 -37.25
CA ALA A 67 45.57 -3.17 -37.49
C ALA A 67 44.03 -3.08 -37.52
N GLY A 68 43.37 -4.05 -38.17
CA GLY A 68 41.90 -4.17 -38.16
C GLY A 68 41.32 -4.40 -36.76
N LEU A 69 41.97 -5.23 -35.93
CA LEU A 69 41.58 -5.44 -34.53
C LEU A 69 41.79 -4.19 -33.67
N ILE A 70 42.90 -3.48 -33.83
CA ILE A 70 43.16 -2.22 -33.12
C ILE A 70 42.06 -1.21 -33.45
N ALA A 71 41.78 -0.98 -34.74
CA ALA A 71 40.74 -0.06 -35.17
C ALA A 71 39.35 -0.45 -34.66
N ALA A 72 39.02 -1.75 -34.62
CA ALA A 72 37.75 -2.23 -34.06
C ALA A 72 37.67 -2.01 -32.54
N ARG A 73 38.77 -2.20 -31.81
CA ARG A 73 38.85 -1.93 -30.37
C ARG A 73 38.78 -0.44 -30.04
N ASP A 74 39.42 0.41 -30.83
CA ASP A 74 39.34 1.87 -30.64
C ASP A 74 37.92 2.39 -30.92
N ARG A 75 37.23 1.82 -31.92
CA ARG A 75 35.79 2.10 -32.13
C ARG A 75 34.93 1.67 -30.94
N LEU A 76 35.16 0.45 -30.42
CA LEU A 76 34.44 -0.03 -29.25
C LEU A 76 34.70 0.84 -28.02
N GLY A 77 35.95 1.22 -27.77
CA GLY A 77 36.34 2.11 -26.68
C GLY A 77 35.60 3.45 -26.74
N ARG A 78 35.58 4.10 -27.91
CA ARG A 78 34.83 5.35 -28.11
C ARG A 78 33.34 5.23 -27.80
N HIS A 79 32.70 4.13 -28.20
CA HIS A 79 31.28 3.92 -27.89
C HIS A 79 31.03 3.60 -26.41
N LEU A 80 31.98 2.96 -25.72
CA LEU A 80 31.88 2.73 -24.28
C LEU A 80 32.01 4.05 -23.51
N ASP A 81 32.94 4.92 -23.92
CA ASP A 81 33.10 6.26 -23.35
C ASP A 81 31.83 7.10 -23.60
N GLU A 82 31.31 7.09 -24.82
CA GLU A 82 30.04 7.76 -25.20
C GLU A 82 28.85 7.24 -24.37
N LEU A 83 28.74 5.92 -24.19
CA LEU A 83 27.70 5.30 -23.35
C LEU A 83 27.83 5.75 -21.89
N ALA A 84 29.04 5.80 -21.35
CA ALA A 84 29.27 6.22 -19.97
C ALA A 84 28.82 7.68 -19.74
N GLU A 85 29.13 8.57 -20.68
CA GLU A 85 28.69 9.97 -20.67
C GLU A 85 27.17 10.09 -20.77
N LEU A 86 26.55 9.45 -21.77
CA LEU A 86 25.09 9.49 -21.98
C LEU A 86 24.33 8.90 -20.78
N TYR A 87 24.80 7.78 -20.23
CA TYR A 87 24.21 7.16 -19.05
C TYR A 87 24.36 8.04 -17.80
N GLY A 88 25.51 8.71 -17.65
CA GLY A 88 25.74 9.70 -16.60
C GLY A 88 24.74 10.85 -16.68
N ALA A 89 24.59 11.45 -17.86
CA ALA A 89 23.65 12.54 -18.10
C ALA A 89 22.18 12.12 -17.90
N ALA A 90 21.76 10.98 -18.45
CA ALA A 90 20.41 10.45 -18.29
C ALA A 90 20.08 10.20 -16.81
N ARG A 91 21.04 9.69 -16.02
CA ARG A 91 20.84 9.48 -14.59
C ARG A 91 20.61 10.78 -13.82
N ILE A 92 21.32 11.86 -14.16
CA ILE A 92 21.11 13.17 -13.53
C ILE A 92 19.72 13.69 -13.88
N ALA A 93 19.33 13.62 -15.17
CA ALA A 93 18.01 14.06 -15.63
C ALA A 93 16.88 13.29 -14.95
N THR A 94 16.98 11.96 -14.82
CA THR A 94 16.00 11.14 -14.10
C THR A 94 15.88 11.53 -12.63
N SER A 95 17.00 11.81 -11.95
CA SER A 95 17.01 12.21 -10.55
C SER A 95 16.32 13.57 -10.35
N GLN A 96 16.60 14.53 -11.23
CA GLN A 96 15.92 15.84 -11.25
C GLN A 96 14.42 15.72 -11.49
N GLU A 97 14.01 14.84 -12.42
CA GLU A 97 12.61 14.61 -12.71
C GLU A 97 11.89 13.93 -11.54
N LEU A 98 12.53 12.98 -10.86
CA LEU A 98 12.00 12.40 -9.63
C LEU A 98 11.81 13.46 -8.54
N GLU A 99 12.77 14.36 -8.34
CA GLU A 99 12.61 15.47 -7.39
C GLU A 99 11.44 16.39 -7.76
N ARG A 100 11.27 16.71 -9.05
CA ARG A 100 10.14 17.50 -9.56
C ARG A 100 8.80 16.83 -9.26
N ILE A 101 8.70 15.51 -9.48
CA ILE A 101 7.51 14.71 -9.19
C ILE A 101 7.25 14.67 -7.68
N VAL A 102 8.29 14.46 -6.87
CA VAL A 102 8.20 14.44 -5.41
C VAL A 102 7.81 15.80 -4.83
N CYS A 103 8.16 16.91 -5.49
CA CYS A 103 7.68 18.25 -5.15
C CYS A 103 6.21 18.49 -5.55
N SER A 104 5.63 17.67 -6.42
CA SER A 104 4.26 17.91 -6.88
C SER A 104 3.25 17.69 -5.74
N ALA A 105 2.34 18.64 -5.56
CA ALA A 105 1.34 18.59 -4.49
C ALA A 105 0.52 17.29 -4.53
N ARG A 106 0.09 16.87 -5.73
CA ARG A 106 -0.71 15.66 -5.93
C ARG A 106 0.03 14.38 -5.56
N PHE A 107 1.31 14.26 -5.91
CA PHE A 107 2.07 13.06 -5.57
C PHE A 107 2.30 12.97 -4.06
N ARG A 108 2.62 14.10 -3.42
CA ARG A 108 2.79 14.15 -1.96
C ARG A 108 1.51 13.80 -1.25
N GLU A 109 0.39 14.39 -1.68
CA GLU A 109 -0.93 14.07 -1.16
C GLU A 109 -1.22 12.57 -1.26
N ALA A 110 -0.97 11.97 -2.42
CA ALA A 110 -1.14 10.55 -2.65
C ALA A 110 -0.40 9.69 -1.63
N VAL A 111 0.90 9.98 -1.48
CA VAL A 111 1.75 9.23 -0.57
C VAL A 111 1.41 9.52 0.89
N SER A 112 0.97 10.74 1.24
CA SER A 112 0.52 11.07 2.60
C SER A 112 -0.68 10.22 3.03
N TRP A 113 -1.68 10.06 2.15
CA TRP A 113 -2.84 9.21 2.42
C TRP A 113 -2.49 7.73 2.58
N GLN A 114 -1.53 7.23 1.80
CA GLN A 114 -1.16 5.81 1.87
C GLN A 114 -0.15 5.50 2.98
N ASN A 115 0.85 6.36 3.15
CA ASN A 115 1.99 6.14 4.04
C ASN A 115 2.70 7.47 4.36
N ARG A 116 2.22 8.12 5.42
CA ARG A 116 2.84 9.33 5.97
C ARG A 116 4.33 9.19 6.25
N GLN A 117 4.77 8.06 6.82
CA GLN A 117 6.19 7.85 7.13
C GLN A 117 7.07 7.82 5.88
N ALA A 118 6.54 7.39 4.72
CA ALA A 118 7.28 7.45 3.47
C ALA A 118 7.49 8.90 2.99
N VAL A 119 6.54 9.79 3.28
CA VAL A 119 6.68 11.23 3.01
C VAL A 119 7.77 11.83 3.90
N GLU A 120 7.70 11.61 5.20
CA GLU A 120 8.61 12.19 6.20
C GLU A 120 10.04 11.64 6.07
N ASN A 121 10.19 10.31 5.97
CA ASN A 121 11.50 9.66 6.05
C ASN A 121 12.14 9.39 4.68
N GLY A 122 11.34 9.33 3.61
CA GLY A 122 11.83 9.07 2.25
C GLY A 122 11.83 10.32 1.39
N LEU A 123 10.65 10.86 1.12
CA LEU A 123 10.47 11.95 0.16
C LEU A 123 11.10 13.27 0.64
N ALA A 124 10.86 13.67 1.89
CA ALA A 124 11.43 14.91 2.43
C ALA A 124 12.96 14.85 2.48
N GLN A 125 13.53 13.69 2.79
CA GLN A 125 14.99 13.48 2.80
C GLN A 125 15.61 13.54 1.40
N LEU A 126 14.88 13.12 0.36
CA LEU A 126 15.33 13.29 -1.02
C LEU A 126 15.42 14.78 -1.39
N LEU A 127 14.41 15.57 -1.01
CA LEU A 127 14.36 17.00 -1.29
C LEU A 127 15.40 17.81 -0.52
N GLY A 128 15.71 17.42 0.72
CA GLY A 128 16.68 18.13 1.58
C GLY A 128 18.13 18.04 1.11
N GLN A 129 18.48 17.09 0.23
CA GLN A 129 19.84 16.92 -0.28
C GLN A 129 20.14 17.82 -1.49
N GLY A 130 19.11 18.21 -2.26
CA GLY A 130 19.23 19.00 -3.48
C GLY A 130 19.68 18.19 -4.71
N ALA A 131 19.18 18.60 -5.88
CA ALA A 131 19.36 17.92 -7.17
C ALA A 131 20.81 17.56 -7.54
N THR A 132 21.77 18.39 -7.11
CA THR A 132 23.19 18.28 -7.46
C THR A 132 24.02 17.50 -6.44
N ALA A 133 23.42 17.02 -5.34
CA ALA A 133 24.14 16.26 -4.33
C ALA A 133 24.71 14.94 -4.89
N ARG A 134 25.89 14.56 -4.39
CA ARG A 134 26.54 13.30 -4.79
C ARG A 134 25.62 12.12 -4.50
N ARG A 135 25.27 11.36 -5.54
CA ARG A 135 24.40 10.18 -5.44
C ARG A 135 25.10 9.06 -4.66
N ASN A 136 24.78 8.96 -3.38
CA ASN A 136 25.24 7.88 -2.49
C ASN A 136 24.16 6.77 -2.40
N SER A 137 24.44 5.70 -1.64
CA SER A 137 23.50 4.59 -1.50
C SER A 137 22.15 5.01 -0.92
N HIS A 138 22.15 5.99 -0.02
CA HIS A 138 20.95 6.49 0.65
C HIS A 138 20.04 7.25 -0.33
N ARG A 139 20.62 8.13 -1.17
CA ARG A 139 19.88 8.84 -2.22
C ARG A 139 19.23 7.85 -3.20
N ARG A 140 19.95 6.78 -3.58
CA ARG A 140 19.38 5.72 -4.44
C ARG A 140 18.16 5.05 -3.81
N GLN A 141 18.21 4.78 -2.52
CA GLN A 141 17.10 4.16 -1.81
C GLN A 141 15.87 5.08 -1.78
N HIS A 142 16.04 6.39 -1.56
CA HIS A 142 14.93 7.35 -1.59
C HIS A 142 14.34 7.54 -2.99
N GLU A 143 15.19 7.63 -4.02
CA GLU A 143 14.75 7.64 -5.42
C GLU A 143 13.96 6.38 -5.77
N GLU A 144 14.40 5.21 -5.29
CA GLU A 144 13.69 3.94 -5.49
C GLU A 144 12.31 3.93 -4.81
N VAL A 145 12.21 4.48 -3.59
CA VAL A 145 10.91 4.66 -2.90
C VAL A 145 9.98 5.55 -3.72
N ALA A 146 10.46 6.72 -4.18
CA ALA A 146 9.67 7.62 -5.02
C ALA A 146 9.22 6.93 -6.31
N ALA A 147 10.12 6.22 -6.99
CA ALA A 147 9.83 5.48 -8.21
C ALA A 147 8.79 4.37 -8.00
N LYS A 148 8.83 3.65 -6.87
CA LYS A 148 7.83 2.61 -6.53
C LYS A 148 6.43 3.19 -6.35
N TYR A 149 6.31 4.33 -5.67
CA TYR A 149 5.01 5.01 -5.55
C TYR A 149 4.54 5.57 -6.90
N LEU A 150 5.43 6.16 -7.70
CA LEU A 150 5.08 6.63 -9.04
C LEU A 150 4.59 5.48 -9.93
N GLN A 151 5.28 4.34 -9.90
CA GLN A 151 4.85 3.14 -10.61
C GLN A 151 3.47 2.69 -10.12
N ARG A 152 3.23 2.67 -8.80
CA ARG A 152 1.91 2.30 -8.25
C ARG A 152 0.79 3.20 -8.78
N TYR A 153 1.00 4.52 -8.83
CA TYR A 153 -0.02 5.45 -9.29
C TYR A 153 -0.15 5.56 -10.81
N CYS A 154 0.83 5.12 -11.60
CA CYS A 154 0.80 5.30 -13.06
C CYS A 154 0.59 4.01 -13.85
N VAL A 155 0.86 2.83 -13.27
CA VAL A 155 0.75 1.56 -14.02
C VAL A 155 -0.11 0.50 -13.35
N LYS A 156 -0.55 0.71 -12.10
CA LYS A 156 -1.44 -0.23 -11.41
C LYS A 156 -2.84 0.34 -11.34
N ASN A 157 -3.82 -0.46 -11.75
CA ASN A 157 -5.24 -0.15 -11.61
C ASN A 157 -5.77 -0.66 -10.26
N ASP A 158 -5.01 -0.45 -9.19
CA ASP A 158 -5.47 -0.77 -7.83
C ASP A 158 -6.44 0.34 -7.38
N THR A 159 -7.56 -0.01 -6.76
CA THR A 159 -8.38 0.95 -6.00
C THR A 159 -7.82 1.05 -4.59
N ILE A 160 -7.04 2.08 -4.35
CA ILE A 160 -6.51 2.49 -3.05
C ILE A 160 -7.01 3.91 -2.72
N GLY A 161 -7.09 4.28 -1.44
CA GLY A 161 -7.78 5.50 -0.97
C GLY A 161 -7.53 6.78 -1.79
N PHE A 162 -6.33 6.97 -2.34
CA PHE A 162 -6.02 8.12 -3.21
C PHE A 162 -6.13 7.87 -4.73
N PHE A 163 -5.99 6.63 -5.19
CA PHE A 163 -5.86 6.33 -6.61
C PHE A 163 -6.57 5.03 -7.01
N GLY A 164 -7.13 5.04 -8.21
CA GLY A 164 -7.78 3.89 -8.84
C GLY A 164 -9.12 4.34 -9.41
N PRO A 165 -9.27 4.46 -10.74
CA PRO A 165 -10.51 4.90 -11.31
C PRO A 165 -11.58 3.82 -11.11
N VAL A 166 -12.42 3.99 -10.10
CA VAL A 166 -13.74 3.35 -10.08
C VAL A 166 -14.60 4.17 -11.01
N GLY A 167 -14.67 3.73 -12.26
CA GLY A 167 -15.48 4.37 -13.29
C GLY A 167 -16.71 3.54 -13.63
N TRP A 168 -17.79 4.21 -14.01
CA TRP A 168 -18.94 3.56 -14.61
C TRP A 168 -18.76 3.47 -16.13
N ALA A 169 -19.03 2.29 -16.69
CA ALA A 169 -19.03 2.08 -18.14
C ALA A 169 -20.46 1.86 -18.64
N ARG A 170 -20.73 2.30 -19.86
CA ARG A 170 -21.95 1.97 -20.58
C ARG A 170 -21.61 1.06 -21.75
N LEU A 171 -22.31 -0.07 -21.85
CA LEU A 171 -22.22 -0.94 -23.02
C LEU A 171 -23.07 -0.34 -24.15
N VAL A 172 -22.52 -0.30 -25.36
CA VAL A 172 -23.17 0.22 -26.57
C VAL A 172 -23.07 -0.80 -27.70
N ALA A 173 -24.05 -0.84 -28.60
CA ALA A 173 -24.12 -1.84 -29.67
C ALA A 173 -23.16 -1.54 -30.84
N GLU A 174 -22.86 -0.26 -31.06
CA GLU A 174 -22.04 0.23 -32.18
C GLU A 174 -21.07 1.31 -31.67
N GLY A 175 -19.90 1.42 -32.30
CA GLY A 175 -18.85 2.37 -31.96
C GLY A 175 -17.48 1.72 -31.79
N ASP A 176 -16.52 2.50 -31.27
CA ASP A 176 -15.18 1.99 -30.97
C ASP A 176 -15.24 0.92 -29.85
N PRO A 177 -14.38 -0.12 -29.90
CA PRO A 177 -14.36 -1.18 -28.89
C PRO A 177 -14.19 -0.67 -27.45
N VAL A 178 -13.43 0.42 -27.26
CA VAL A 178 -13.28 1.12 -25.99
C VAL A 178 -13.14 2.61 -26.25
N GLN A 179 -14.03 3.40 -25.66
CA GLN A 179 -13.90 4.85 -25.61
C GLN A 179 -13.72 5.30 -24.15
N VAL A 180 -12.61 5.98 -23.87
CA VAL A 180 -12.35 6.58 -22.55
C VAL A 180 -12.56 8.08 -22.66
N ARG A 181 -13.44 8.62 -21.81
CA ARG A 181 -13.69 10.06 -21.71
C ARG A 181 -13.20 10.55 -20.35
N PRO A 182 -11.96 11.08 -20.26
CA PRO A 182 -11.49 11.64 -19.00
C PRO A 182 -12.31 12.88 -18.64
N GLY A 183 -12.62 13.04 -17.37
CA GLY A 183 -13.21 14.27 -16.84
C GLY A 183 -12.22 15.45 -16.88
N PRO A 184 -12.68 16.68 -16.58
CA PRO A 184 -11.82 17.87 -16.55
C PRO A 184 -10.78 17.86 -15.41
N ARG A 185 -10.92 16.94 -14.45
CA ARG A 185 -10.03 16.75 -13.32
C ARG A 185 -9.69 15.27 -13.19
N LEU A 186 -8.59 14.98 -12.49
CA LEU A 186 -8.17 13.60 -12.20
C LEU A 186 -9.11 12.92 -11.19
N CYS A 187 -9.62 13.69 -10.22
CA CYS A 187 -10.60 13.24 -9.23
C CYS A 187 -11.88 14.06 -9.40
N GLU A 188 -13.01 13.37 -9.58
CA GLU A 188 -14.34 13.99 -9.65
C GLU A 188 -14.84 14.36 -8.26
N SER A 189 -14.76 13.41 -7.32
CA SER A 189 -15.13 13.53 -5.91
C SER A 189 -14.28 12.57 -5.06
N HIS A 190 -13.94 12.99 -3.85
CA HIS A 190 -13.37 12.13 -2.82
C HIS A 190 -14.34 12.03 -1.63
N GLY A 191 -14.33 10.90 -0.96
CA GLY A 191 -15.04 10.68 0.29
C GLY A 191 -14.03 10.25 1.35
N VAL A 192 -14.28 10.66 2.59
CA VAL A 192 -13.44 10.30 3.73
C VAL A 192 -14.33 9.56 4.72
N TYR A 193 -13.95 8.33 5.02
CA TYR A 193 -14.74 7.44 5.86
C TYR A 193 -13.96 6.99 7.09
N PHE A 194 -14.68 6.66 8.15
CA PHE A 194 -14.08 5.92 9.26
C PHE A 194 -13.99 4.45 8.88
N GLU A 195 -12.85 3.85 9.17
CA GLU A 195 -12.80 2.40 9.30
C GLU A 195 -13.74 1.95 10.42
N SER A 196 -14.56 0.92 10.17
CA SER A 196 -15.65 0.55 11.10
C SER A 196 -15.13 0.24 12.51
N TRP A 197 -13.93 -0.33 12.62
CA TRP A 197 -13.32 -0.67 13.91
C TRP A 197 -13.08 0.57 14.80
N CYS A 198 -12.84 1.76 14.22
CA CYS A 198 -12.64 2.97 15.01
C CYS A 198 -13.93 3.35 15.76
N ILE A 199 -15.07 3.24 15.07
CA ILE A 199 -16.38 3.50 15.66
C ILE A 199 -16.79 2.38 16.62
N ASP A 200 -16.50 1.12 16.30
CA ASP A 200 -16.75 -0.02 17.18
C ASP A 200 -15.97 0.09 18.51
N ALA A 201 -14.73 0.59 18.45
CA ALA A 201 -13.92 0.82 19.65
C ALA A 201 -14.51 1.92 20.54
N LEU A 202 -15.00 3.03 19.96
CA LEU A 202 -15.72 4.06 20.72
C LEU A 202 -17.03 3.50 21.30
N ALA A 203 -17.81 2.80 20.49
CA ALA A 203 -19.07 2.17 20.90
C ALA A 203 -18.84 1.20 22.08
N SER A 204 -17.80 0.38 22.02
CA SER A 204 -17.40 -0.55 23.08
C SER A 204 -17.05 0.20 24.37
N LYS A 205 -16.28 1.29 24.28
CA LYS A 205 -15.90 2.10 25.44
C LYS A 205 -17.12 2.76 26.08
N LEU A 206 -18.03 3.32 25.27
CA LEU A 206 -19.27 3.92 25.75
C LEU A 206 -20.18 2.86 26.41
N ALA A 207 -20.25 1.64 25.87
CA ALA A 207 -21.06 0.56 26.44
C ALA A 207 -20.60 0.08 27.85
N LEU A 208 -19.40 0.47 28.30
CA LEU A 208 -18.92 0.22 29.67
C LEU A 208 -19.44 1.24 30.70
N VAL A 209 -19.99 2.37 30.26
CA VAL A 209 -20.57 3.38 31.14
C VAL A 209 -21.90 2.85 31.69
N SER A 210 -21.97 2.61 33.00
CA SER A 210 -23.12 1.98 33.65
C SER A 210 -24.40 2.80 33.49
N GLU A 211 -24.31 4.13 33.47
CA GLU A 211 -25.46 5.01 33.26
C GLU A 211 -26.09 4.86 31.87
N LEU A 212 -25.33 4.40 30.86
CA LEU A 212 -25.83 4.19 29.50
C LEU A 212 -26.59 2.87 29.34
N ARG A 213 -26.22 1.84 30.12
CA ARG A 213 -26.75 0.46 29.99
C ARG A 213 -28.28 0.39 29.92
N PRO A 214 -29.06 1.07 30.79
CA PRO A 214 -30.54 1.02 30.73
C PRO A 214 -31.12 1.50 29.39
N TRP A 215 -30.40 2.38 28.68
CA TRP A 215 -30.84 2.98 27.44
C TRP A 215 -30.40 2.21 26.19
N LEU A 216 -29.50 1.23 26.33
CA LEU A 216 -29.06 0.40 25.22
C LEU A 216 -30.10 -0.68 24.92
N ALA A 217 -30.28 -0.99 23.63
CA ALA A 217 -31.19 -2.03 23.19
C ALA A 217 -30.47 -3.39 23.07
N PRO A 218 -30.71 -4.34 23.99
CA PRO A 218 -30.12 -5.67 23.89
C PRO A 218 -30.69 -6.41 22.67
N ARG A 219 -29.84 -7.16 21.97
CA ARG A 219 -30.25 -7.99 20.83
C ARG A 219 -29.74 -9.41 20.95
N LEU A 220 -30.53 -10.35 20.48
CA LEU A 220 -30.06 -11.72 20.31
C LEU A 220 -28.88 -11.75 19.34
N ARG A 221 -27.86 -12.55 19.66
CA ARG A 221 -26.66 -12.69 18.81
C ARG A 221 -27.04 -13.28 17.45
N VAL A 222 -26.46 -12.75 16.38
CA VAL A 222 -26.65 -13.25 15.01
C VAL A 222 -26.32 -14.75 14.95
N GLY A 223 -27.20 -15.53 14.33
CA GLY A 223 -27.09 -16.98 14.23
C GLY A 223 -27.69 -17.76 15.41
N SER A 224 -28.08 -17.09 16.50
CA SER A 224 -28.93 -17.69 17.53
C SER A 224 -30.41 -17.64 17.11
N ARG A 225 -31.20 -18.64 17.49
CA ARG A 225 -32.65 -18.67 17.31
C ARG A 225 -33.34 -19.06 18.62
N LEU A 226 -34.46 -18.43 18.93
CA LEU A 226 -35.30 -18.82 20.06
C LEU A 226 -36.62 -19.39 19.52
N GLU A 227 -36.98 -20.60 19.93
CA GLU A 227 -38.29 -21.20 19.64
C GLU A 227 -38.99 -21.55 20.95
N GLY A 228 -40.08 -20.84 21.27
CA GLY A 228 -40.74 -20.99 22.57
C GLY A 228 -39.77 -20.72 23.72
N ARG A 229 -39.39 -21.78 24.44
CA ARG A 229 -38.44 -21.73 25.57
C ARG A 229 -37.08 -22.34 25.27
N THR A 230 -36.86 -22.76 24.03
CA THR A 230 -35.62 -23.42 23.62
C THR A 230 -34.74 -22.44 22.84
N LEU A 231 -33.55 -22.15 23.36
CA LEU A 231 -32.53 -21.36 22.67
C LEU A 231 -31.62 -22.29 21.86
N PHE A 232 -31.51 -22.00 20.57
CA PHE A 232 -30.57 -22.62 19.64
C PHE A 232 -29.41 -21.64 19.41
N PRO A 233 -28.25 -21.82 20.06
CA PRO A 233 -27.08 -21.00 19.79
C PRO A 233 -26.49 -21.31 18.39
N PRO A 234 -25.68 -20.41 17.81
CA PRO A 234 -25.06 -20.62 16.50
C PRO A 234 -24.11 -21.83 16.49
N LEU A 235 -23.54 -22.17 17.65
CA LEU A 235 -22.69 -23.33 17.86
C LEU A 235 -23.08 -23.98 19.19
N GLY A 236 -23.24 -25.30 19.19
CA GLY A 236 -23.54 -26.08 20.39
C GLY A 236 -24.95 -26.68 20.41
N GLN A 237 -25.32 -27.21 21.56
CA GLN A 237 -26.62 -27.85 21.77
C GLN A 237 -27.71 -26.83 22.11
N ALA A 238 -28.96 -27.21 21.83
CA ALA A 238 -30.14 -26.46 22.25
C ALA A 238 -30.22 -26.39 23.78
N ILE A 239 -30.69 -25.26 24.30
CA ILE A 239 -30.73 -24.95 25.74
C ILE A 239 -32.18 -24.66 26.11
N GLU A 240 -32.73 -25.46 27.02
CA GLU A 240 -34.03 -25.21 27.63
C GLU A 240 -33.95 -24.10 28.67
N LEU A 241 -34.87 -23.14 28.59
CA LEU A 241 -34.89 -21.95 29.42
C LEU A 241 -36.07 -21.94 30.40
N SER A 242 -35.88 -21.21 31.50
CA SER A 242 -37.01 -20.78 32.33
C SER A 242 -37.91 -19.84 31.53
N GLU A 243 -39.16 -19.67 31.98
CA GLU A 243 -40.10 -18.77 31.34
C GLU A 243 -39.60 -17.32 31.33
N ALA A 244 -39.11 -16.84 32.48
CA ALA A 244 -38.49 -15.51 32.60
C ALA A 244 -37.31 -15.32 31.63
N HIS A 245 -36.42 -16.31 31.50
CA HIS A 245 -35.29 -16.23 30.56
C HIS A 245 -35.74 -16.18 29.09
N ALA A 246 -36.71 -17.03 28.71
CA ALA A 246 -37.24 -17.06 27.35
C ALA A 246 -37.95 -15.74 27.00
N ARG A 247 -38.76 -15.19 27.92
CA ARG A 247 -39.44 -13.91 27.74
C ARG A 247 -38.45 -12.75 27.60
N LEU A 248 -37.41 -12.70 28.42
CA LEU A 248 -36.35 -11.69 28.32
C LEU A 248 -35.57 -11.81 27.00
N LEU A 249 -35.15 -13.01 26.60
CA LEU A 249 -34.48 -13.21 25.31
C LEU A 249 -35.36 -12.84 24.12
N ALA A 250 -36.65 -13.18 24.15
CA ALA A 250 -37.62 -12.78 23.12
C ALA A 250 -37.80 -11.26 23.05
N ALA A 251 -37.59 -10.55 24.17
CA ALA A 251 -37.63 -9.10 24.22
C ALA A 251 -36.32 -8.43 23.70
N CYS A 252 -35.22 -9.18 23.60
CA CYS A 252 -33.93 -8.71 23.09
C CYS A 252 -33.93 -8.66 21.55
N ASP A 253 -34.69 -7.74 20.97
CA ASP A 253 -34.84 -7.55 19.52
C ASP A 253 -33.90 -6.48 18.92
N GLY A 254 -33.13 -5.78 19.77
CA GLY A 254 -32.24 -4.69 19.35
C GLY A 254 -32.92 -3.36 19.06
N THR A 255 -34.21 -3.24 19.34
CA THR A 255 -35.00 -2.00 19.15
C THR A 255 -35.45 -1.41 20.48
N ARG A 256 -35.90 -2.24 21.42
CA ARG A 256 -36.36 -1.82 22.74
C ARG A 256 -35.18 -1.65 23.71
N THR A 257 -35.19 -0.57 24.49
CA THR A 257 -34.16 -0.32 25.51
C THR A 257 -34.27 -1.33 26.65
N ALA A 258 -33.14 -1.66 27.29
CA ALA A 258 -33.13 -2.54 28.46
C ALA A 258 -34.10 -2.07 29.55
N LYS A 259 -34.22 -0.75 29.76
CA LYS A 259 -35.19 -0.16 30.70
C LYS A 259 -36.63 -0.43 30.32
N SER A 260 -37.00 -0.24 29.04
CA SER A 260 -38.36 -0.53 28.58
C SER A 260 -38.71 -2.01 28.69
N ILE A 261 -37.74 -2.90 28.43
CA ILE A 261 -37.88 -4.35 28.61
C ILE A 261 -38.07 -4.67 30.09
N ALA A 262 -37.24 -4.12 30.97
CA ALA A 262 -37.32 -4.36 32.42
C ALA A 262 -38.70 -3.95 32.97
N ILE A 263 -39.16 -2.73 32.67
CA ILE A 263 -40.49 -2.24 33.07
C ILE A 263 -41.59 -3.21 32.59
N ALA A 264 -41.53 -3.65 31.32
CA ALA A 264 -42.56 -4.54 30.79
C ALA A 264 -42.57 -5.93 31.44
N LEU A 265 -41.41 -6.47 31.83
CA LEU A 265 -41.32 -7.79 32.45
C LEU A 265 -41.69 -7.78 33.94
N ILE A 266 -41.35 -6.72 34.68
CA ILE A 266 -41.72 -6.58 36.10
C ILE A 266 -43.23 -6.46 36.29
N LEU A 267 -43.95 -5.93 35.29
CA LEU A 267 -45.40 -5.86 35.30
C LEU A 267 -46.10 -7.22 35.20
N ASP A 268 -45.36 -8.31 34.93
CA ASP A 268 -45.88 -9.67 34.89
C ASP A 268 -45.39 -10.45 36.14
N PRO A 269 -46.21 -10.57 37.20
CA PRO A 269 -45.80 -11.22 38.44
C PRO A 269 -45.46 -12.71 38.26
N SER A 270 -45.93 -13.35 37.20
CA SER A 270 -45.65 -14.77 36.93
C SER A 270 -44.17 -15.04 36.63
N LEU A 271 -43.42 -14.02 36.23
CA LEU A 271 -42.00 -14.14 35.88
C LEU A 271 -41.08 -14.05 37.10
N GLY A 272 -41.60 -13.66 38.28
CA GLY A 272 -40.83 -13.53 39.52
C GLY A 272 -39.68 -12.51 39.43
N LEU A 273 -39.88 -11.43 38.66
CA LEU A 273 -38.95 -10.32 38.50
C LEU A 273 -39.52 -9.09 39.21
N ASP A 274 -38.90 -8.69 40.33
CA ASP A 274 -39.45 -7.66 41.22
C ASP A 274 -38.91 -6.26 40.92
N ASP A 275 -37.71 -6.16 40.33
CA ASP A 275 -37.04 -4.89 40.08
C ASP A 275 -36.16 -4.88 38.80
N GLU A 276 -35.79 -3.68 38.34
CA GLU A 276 -34.98 -3.52 37.12
C GLU A 276 -33.59 -4.15 37.23
N SER A 277 -33.00 -4.17 38.44
CA SER A 277 -31.65 -4.68 38.66
C SER A 277 -31.56 -6.20 38.44
N GLN A 278 -32.61 -6.94 38.80
CA GLN A 278 -32.72 -8.38 38.50
C GLN A 278 -32.72 -8.63 36.99
N VAL A 279 -33.45 -7.83 36.22
CA VAL A 279 -33.49 -7.93 34.75
C VAL A 279 -32.12 -7.59 34.15
N TYR A 280 -31.46 -6.53 34.64
CA TYR A 280 -30.13 -6.16 34.18
C TYR A 280 -29.09 -7.24 34.51
N ALA A 281 -29.12 -7.84 35.70
CA ALA A 281 -28.24 -8.95 36.06
C ALA A 281 -28.44 -10.17 35.15
N LEU A 282 -29.68 -10.48 34.76
CA LEU A 282 -29.97 -11.52 33.78
C LEU A 282 -29.39 -11.18 32.39
N LEU A 283 -29.56 -9.94 31.91
CA LEU A 283 -28.95 -9.48 30.67
C LEU A 283 -27.42 -9.60 30.70
N GLU A 284 -26.77 -9.23 31.80
CA GLU A 284 -25.32 -9.42 31.98
C GLU A 284 -24.93 -10.90 31.89
N SER A 285 -25.71 -11.79 32.53
CA SER A 285 -25.48 -13.23 32.44
C SER A 285 -25.61 -13.75 31.00
N PHE A 286 -26.56 -13.24 30.22
CA PHE A 286 -26.74 -13.61 28.82
C PHE A 286 -25.61 -13.07 27.93
N CYS A 287 -25.09 -11.88 28.24
CA CYS A 287 -23.91 -11.33 27.59
C CYS A 287 -22.66 -12.18 27.90
N ALA A 288 -22.46 -12.56 29.16
CA ALA A 288 -21.34 -13.43 29.56
C ALA A 288 -21.37 -14.79 28.86
N ARG A 289 -22.57 -15.34 28.62
CA ARG A 289 -22.81 -16.58 27.85
C ARG A 289 -22.81 -16.37 26.34
N ARG A 290 -22.65 -15.14 25.86
CA ARG A 290 -22.66 -14.74 24.44
C ARG A 290 -23.97 -15.06 23.71
N TRP A 291 -25.10 -15.06 24.42
CA TRP A 291 -26.43 -15.22 23.84
C TRP A 291 -26.99 -13.90 23.33
N VAL A 292 -26.71 -12.82 24.06
CA VAL A 292 -27.17 -11.46 23.79
C VAL A 292 -25.97 -10.56 23.60
N LEU A 293 -26.13 -9.58 22.71
CA LEU A 293 -25.27 -8.41 22.62
C LEU A 293 -26.02 -7.23 23.25
N TRP A 294 -25.45 -6.64 24.29
CA TRP A 294 -26.00 -5.48 24.99
C TRP A 294 -24.98 -4.35 24.96
N GLY A 295 -24.98 -3.62 23.84
CA GLY A 295 -23.96 -2.64 23.52
C GLY A 295 -24.43 -1.67 22.44
N LEU A 296 -23.48 -0.89 21.92
CA LEU A 296 -23.73 0.12 20.88
C LEU A 296 -23.33 -0.36 19.48
N ASP A 297 -22.86 -1.60 19.33
CA ASP A 297 -22.34 -2.17 18.08
C ASP A 297 -23.32 -2.04 16.90
N GLY A 298 -22.82 -1.62 15.75
CA GLY A 298 -23.58 -1.42 14.52
C GLY A 298 -23.48 -2.59 13.53
N PRO A 299 -24.20 -2.52 12.40
CA PRO A 299 -23.89 -3.32 11.22
C PRO A 299 -22.57 -2.85 10.58
N GLN A 300 -22.02 -3.65 9.67
CA GLN A 300 -20.96 -3.21 8.78
C GLN A 300 -21.56 -2.30 7.71
N GLU A 301 -21.18 -1.03 7.72
CA GLU A 301 -21.75 0.00 6.84
C GLU A 301 -20.71 1.08 6.55
N LEU A 302 -20.96 1.87 5.51
CA LEU A 302 -20.05 2.93 5.06
C LEU A 302 -19.95 4.10 6.05
N HIS A 303 -21.01 4.34 6.82
CA HIS A 303 -21.14 5.44 7.77
C HIS A 303 -21.55 4.96 9.17
N PRO A 304 -20.72 4.14 9.85
CA PRO A 304 -21.07 3.54 11.14
C PRO A 304 -21.28 4.59 12.24
N GLU A 305 -20.64 5.76 12.11
CA GLU A 305 -20.82 6.91 13.00
C GLU A 305 -22.27 7.40 13.03
N GLN A 306 -22.99 7.33 11.90
CA GLN A 306 -24.37 7.79 11.81
C GLN A 306 -25.33 6.89 12.60
N THR A 307 -25.09 5.58 12.57
CA THR A 307 -25.87 4.63 13.37
C THR A 307 -25.56 4.78 14.85
N LEU A 308 -24.29 4.96 15.22
CA LEU A 308 -23.91 5.23 16.60
C LEU A 308 -24.57 6.51 17.11
N ARG A 309 -24.49 7.61 16.34
CA ARG A 309 -25.13 8.88 16.65
C ARG A 309 -26.63 8.73 16.91
N LYS A 310 -27.37 8.08 16.00
CA LYS A 310 -28.82 7.85 16.16
C LYS A 310 -29.15 7.12 17.47
N LYS A 311 -28.35 6.13 17.85
CA LYS A 311 -28.54 5.40 19.13
C LYS A 311 -28.30 6.29 20.33
N LEU A 312 -27.26 7.12 20.30
CA LEU A 312 -26.93 8.04 21.38
C LEU A 312 -27.96 9.17 21.51
N GLU A 313 -28.46 9.69 20.38
CA GLU A 313 -29.50 10.73 20.34
C GLU A 313 -30.84 10.27 20.94
N ALA A 314 -31.16 8.98 20.82
CA ALA A 314 -32.35 8.38 21.40
C ALA A 314 -32.35 8.32 22.93
N ILE A 315 -31.22 8.61 23.59
CA ILE A 315 -31.12 8.64 25.05
C ILE A 315 -31.93 9.84 25.57
N PRO A 316 -32.94 9.64 26.45
CA PRO A 316 -33.81 10.73 26.90
C PRO A 316 -33.11 11.76 27.81
N GLN A 317 -32.16 11.32 28.62
CA GLN A 317 -31.44 12.17 29.58
C GLN A 317 -30.45 13.09 28.85
N ALA A 318 -30.70 14.40 28.90
CA ALA A 318 -29.99 15.39 28.08
C ALA A 318 -28.49 15.45 28.40
N GLU A 319 -28.13 15.48 29.69
CA GLU A 319 -26.74 15.58 30.15
C GLU A 319 -25.95 14.31 29.82
N LEU A 320 -26.59 13.14 29.97
CA LEU A 320 -25.97 11.86 29.64
C LEU A 320 -25.77 11.72 28.12
N ARG A 321 -26.78 12.11 27.33
CA ARG A 321 -26.71 12.14 25.86
C ARG A 321 -25.58 13.05 25.38
N GLN A 322 -25.50 14.28 25.88
CA GLN A 322 -24.43 15.22 25.50
C GLN A 322 -23.04 14.66 25.82
N ARG A 323 -22.85 14.11 27.03
CA ARG A 323 -21.58 13.48 27.43
C ARG A 323 -21.20 12.30 26.55
N ALA A 324 -22.18 11.49 26.12
CA ALA A 324 -21.93 10.33 25.27
C ALA A 324 -21.67 10.71 23.80
N LEU A 325 -22.29 11.79 23.30
CA LEU A 325 -22.08 12.30 21.94
C LEU A 325 -20.75 13.03 21.76
N ALA A 326 -20.25 13.72 22.79
CA ALA A 326 -19.06 14.57 22.68
C ALA A 326 -17.82 13.88 22.05
N PRO A 327 -17.44 12.64 22.44
CA PRO A 327 -16.31 11.96 21.79
C PRO A 327 -16.55 11.63 20.31
N LEU A 328 -17.80 11.34 19.93
CA LEU A 328 -18.16 11.08 18.53
C LEU A 328 -18.09 12.35 17.69
N GLU A 329 -18.59 13.47 18.23
CA GLU A 329 -18.52 14.79 17.60
C GLU A 329 -17.07 15.24 17.40
N GLU A 330 -16.18 14.94 18.35
CA GLU A 330 -14.75 15.23 18.20
C GLU A 330 -14.12 14.45 17.04
N LEU A 331 -14.45 13.15 16.91
CA LEU A 331 -14.00 12.31 15.80
C LEU A 331 -14.55 12.81 14.46
N GLU A 332 -15.86 13.08 14.37
CA GLU A 332 -16.51 13.60 13.16
C GLU A 332 -15.91 14.94 12.73
N ALA A 333 -15.70 15.85 13.68
CA ALA A 333 -15.04 17.12 13.39
C ALA A 333 -13.60 16.93 12.92
N ALA A 334 -12.88 15.93 13.44
CA ALA A 334 -11.54 15.59 12.95
C ALA A 334 -11.58 15.06 11.51
N ARG A 335 -12.50 14.14 11.19
CA ARG A 335 -12.74 13.65 9.83
C ARG A 335 -13.07 14.79 8.88
N ASP A 336 -13.96 15.70 9.27
CA ASP A 336 -14.38 16.81 8.43
C ASP A 336 -13.24 17.79 8.16
N ARG A 337 -12.36 18.03 9.14
CA ARG A 337 -11.11 18.79 8.92
C ARG A 337 -10.19 18.11 7.91
N VAL A 338 -10.04 16.78 7.98
CA VAL A 338 -9.22 16.04 7.00
C VAL A 338 -9.86 16.11 5.62
N ALA A 339 -11.18 15.91 5.52
CA ALA A 339 -11.91 15.99 4.26
C ALA A 339 -11.78 17.38 3.60
N HIS A 340 -11.77 18.44 4.41
CA HIS A 340 -11.58 19.82 3.94
C HIS A 340 -10.13 20.12 3.54
N ALA A 341 -9.15 19.43 4.11
CA ALA A 341 -7.74 19.59 3.75
C ALA A 341 -7.36 18.87 2.44
N ALA A 342 -8.24 18.06 1.86
CA ALA A 342 -8.01 17.41 0.58
C ALA A 342 -7.63 18.42 -0.52
N GLY A 343 -6.58 18.09 -1.28
CA GLY A 343 -5.94 18.99 -2.25
C GLY A 343 -4.83 19.87 -1.66
N ASP A 344 -4.65 19.90 -0.34
CA ASP A 344 -3.58 20.64 0.36
C ASP A 344 -2.75 19.68 1.23
N ALA A 345 -1.67 19.15 0.64
CA ALA A 345 -0.80 18.17 1.30
C ALA A 345 -0.20 18.68 2.64
N PRO A 346 0.30 19.93 2.76
CA PRO A 346 0.68 20.50 4.06
C PRO A 346 -0.44 20.54 5.09
N ALA A 347 -1.66 20.95 4.71
CA ALA A 347 -2.79 21.00 5.63
C ALA A 347 -3.21 19.59 6.08
N LEU A 348 -3.23 18.62 5.16
CA LEU A 348 -3.50 17.21 5.47
C LEU A 348 -2.50 16.65 6.48
N ASP A 349 -1.23 16.99 6.32
CA ASP A 349 -0.18 16.53 7.23
C ASP A 349 -0.39 17.11 8.63
N GLY A 350 -0.73 18.40 8.77
CA GLY A 350 -1.02 19.01 10.06
C GLY A 350 -2.28 18.45 10.73
N VAL A 351 -3.36 18.25 9.98
CA VAL A 351 -4.63 17.74 10.51
C VAL A 351 -4.53 16.27 10.89
N ALA A 352 -3.81 15.44 10.11
CA ALA A 352 -3.60 14.03 10.43
C ALA A 352 -2.83 13.83 11.74
N VAL A 353 -1.84 14.68 12.06
CA VAL A 353 -1.16 14.65 13.37
C VAL A 353 -2.13 15.00 14.49
N ALA A 354 -2.96 16.04 14.31
CA ALA A 354 -3.93 16.44 15.31
C ALA A 354 -5.01 15.37 15.55
N ALA A 355 -5.51 14.74 14.48
CA ALA A 355 -6.46 13.62 14.57
C ALA A 355 -5.80 12.37 15.21
N GLY A 356 -4.53 12.10 14.89
CA GLY A 356 -3.72 11.07 15.54
C GLY A 356 -3.43 11.34 17.02
N ALA A 357 -3.38 12.61 17.44
CA ALA A 357 -3.20 13.01 18.84
C ALA A 357 -4.48 12.85 19.67
N VAL A 358 -5.66 13.13 19.09
CA VAL A 358 -6.97 12.76 19.66
C VAL A 358 -7.06 11.23 19.88
N ALA A 359 -6.36 10.48 19.04
CA ALA A 359 -6.24 9.02 19.09
C ALA A 359 -5.22 8.46 20.11
N ILE A 360 -4.44 9.28 20.85
CA ILE A 360 -3.52 8.81 21.92
C ILE A 360 -4.30 8.37 23.19
N GLY A 361 -5.63 8.19 23.07
CA GLY A 361 -6.46 7.35 23.93
C GLY A 361 -6.70 5.91 23.41
N GLY A 362 -6.00 5.46 22.36
CA GLY A 362 -5.94 4.05 21.93
C GLY A 362 -6.66 3.67 20.61
N ILE A 363 -7.02 4.61 19.74
CA ILE A 363 -7.72 4.31 18.47
C ILE A 363 -7.05 5.08 17.32
N ALA A 364 -6.02 4.51 16.69
CA ALA A 364 -5.39 5.14 15.52
C ALA A 364 -6.41 5.36 14.39
N LEU A 365 -6.62 6.59 13.90
CA LEU A 365 -7.43 6.77 12.70
C LEU A 365 -6.76 6.06 11.52
N ALA A 366 -7.32 4.92 11.11
CA ALA A 366 -7.17 4.44 9.75
C ALA A 366 -8.34 5.06 8.98
N MET A 367 -8.01 5.98 8.07
CA MET A 367 -8.96 6.61 7.17
C MET A 367 -8.71 6.02 5.79
N VAL A 368 -9.78 5.64 5.08
CA VAL A 368 -9.73 5.10 3.72
C VAL A 368 -10.27 6.12 2.73
#